data_AF-A0A8T0WH28-F1
#
_entry.id   AF-A0A8T0WH28-F1
#
_cell.length_a   1.000
_cell.length_b   1.000
_cell.length_c   1.000
_cell.angle_alpha   90.00
_cell.angle_beta   90.00
_cell.angle_gamma   90.00
#
_symmetry.space_group_name_H-M   'P 1'
#
loop_
_entity.id
_entity.type
_entity.pdbx_description
1 polymer ?
#
loop_
_entity_poly.entity_id
_entity_poly.type
_entity_poly.pdbx_seq_one_letter_code
_entity_poly.pdbx_strand_id
1 'polypeptide(L)'
;MEKVVFYCEKASDMYSSMAYVIAQIGVEIPYMLIQVFIFSSIVYPMVGFQLTITKFFWFVLYMILSFTDYTLYGMMAVALTPNIEIDAGLSFLIFMIMECLLWLHCRKKDDAGLVEVDVLG
;
A
#
# COMPACT_ATOMS: atom_id res chain seq x y z
N MET A 1 -8.80 10.52 18.51
CA MET A 1 -8.64 9.36 19.42
C MET A 1 -7.15 9.32 19.72
N GLU A 2 -6.56 9.69 20.85
CA GLU A 2 -6.90 9.84 22.26
C GLU A 2 -6.03 11.01 22.78
N LYS A 3 -6.44 12.26 22.55
CA LYS A 3 -5.57 13.44 22.78
C LYS A 3 -5.55 13.90 24.24
N VAL A 4 -6.46 13.41 25.08
CA VAL A 4 -6.63 13.86 26.47
C VAL A 4 -5.93 12.96 27.49
N VAL A 5 -5.77 11.67 27.20
CA VAL A 5 -5.12 10.70 28.12
C VAL A 5 -3.59 10.73 27.93
N PHE A 6 -3.12 10.81 26.69
CA PHE A 6 -1.70 10.89 26.35
C PHE A 6 -0.97 12.11 26.95
N TYR A 7 -1.64 13.26 27.12
CA TYR A 7 -1.02 14.45 27.74
C TYR A 7 -0.87 14.31 29.26
N CYS A 8 -1.74 13.54 29.92
CA CYS A 8 -1.63 13.25 31.36
C CYS A 8 -0.56 12.18 31.64
N GLU A 9 -0.43 11.17 30.78
CA GLU A 9 0.56 10.10 30.94
C GLU A 9 1.96 10.52 30.49
N LYS A 10 2.09 11.39 29.48
CA LYS A 10 3.39 11.99 29.07
C LYS A 10 4.01 12.88 30.15
N ALA A 11 3.19 13.47 31.03
CA ALA A 11 3.69 14.23 32.19
C ALA A 11 4.30 13.33 33.28
N SER A 12 4.11 12.00 33.19
CA SER A 12 4.60 11.02 34.16
C SER A 12 5.89 10.30 33.72
N ASP A 13 6.44 10.63 32.55
CA ASP A 13 7.65 10.04 31.93
C ASP A 13 7.69 8.49 31.82
N MET A 14 6.62 7.79 32.21
CA MET A 14 6.58 6.31 32.34
C MET A 14 6.13 5.56 31.07
N TYR A 15 5.42 6.21 30.13
CA TYR A 15 5.09 5.61 28.83
C TYR A 15 5.92 6.26 27.73
N SER A 16 6.94 5.54 27.29
CA SER A 16 7.77 5.97 26.17
C SER A 16 6.91 6.14 24.92
N SER A 17 7.00 7.32 24.28
CA SER A 17 6.32 7.63 23.02
C SER A 17 6.52 6.54 21.95
N MET A 18 7.58 5.75 22.05
CA MET A 18 7.87 4.61 21.17
C MET A 18 6.92 3.43 21.38
N ALA A 19 6.49 3.14 22.61
CA ALA A 19 5.61 2.01 22.90
C ALA A 19 4.21 2.21 22.30
N TYR A 20 3.70 3.45 22.32
CA TYR A 20 2.44 3.81 21.69
C TYR A 20 2.50 3.64 20.16
N VAL A 21 3.59 4.10 19.54
CA VAL A 21 3.81 3.97 18.09
C VAL A 21 3.89 2.50 17.68
N ILE A 22 4.55 1.64 18.47
CA ILE A 22 4.62 0.19 18.20
C ILE A 22 3.24 -0.46 18.31
N ALA A 23 2.45 -0.11 19.33
CA ALA A 23 1.09 -0.63 19.48
C ALA A 23 0.19 -0.23 18.31
N GLN A 24 0.31 1.01 17.83
CA GLN A 24 -0.44 1.50 16.67
C GLN A 24 -0.04 0.76 15.39
N ILE A 25 1.26 0.66 15.10
CA ILE A 25 1.77 -0.07 13.93
C ILE A 25 1.33 -1.54 13.98
N GLY A 26 1.31 -2.16 15.16
CA GLY A 26 0.88 -3.54 15.36
C GLY A 26 -0.58 -3.81 15.00
N VAL A 27 -1.46 -2.81 15.10
CA VAL A 27 -2.88 -2.92 14.70
C VAL A 27 -3.06 -2.54 13.22
N GLU A 28 -2.28 -1.59 12.71
CA GLU A 28 -2.36 -1.15 11.30
C GLU A 28 -1.89 -2.23 10.31
N ILE A 29 -0.78 -2.92 10.59
CA ILE A 29 -0.23 -3.97 9.70
C ILE A 29 -1.23 -5.10 9.38
N PRO A 30 -1.86 -5.78 10.37
CA PRO A 30 -2.79 -6.87 10.07
C PRO A 30 -4.04 -6.37 9.35
N TYR A 31 -4.52 -5.17 9.65
CA TYR A 31 -5.67 -4.58 8.98
C TYR A 31 -5.40 -4.33 7.50
N MET A 32 -4.23 -3.75 7.17
CA MET A 32 -3.81 -3.52 5.79
C MET A 32 -3.64 -4.81 5.00
N LEU A 33 -3.04 -5.84 5.60
CA LEU A 33 -2.85 -7.14 4.94
C LEU A 33 -4.19 -7.80 4.56
N ILE A 34 -5.15 -7.79 5.48
CA ILE A 34 -6.50 -8.33 5.23
C ILE A 34 -7.20 -7.52 4.14
N GLN A 35 -7.12 -6.19 4.21
CA GLN A 35 -7.74 -5.30 3.25
C GLN A 35 -7.22 -5.53 1.83
N VAL A 36 -5.90 -5.62 1.65
CA VAL A 36 -5.29 -5.85 0.32
C VAL A 36 -5.63 -7.24 -0.22
N PHE A 37 -5.68 -8.25 0.64
CA PHE A 37 -6.04 -9.60 0.23
C PHE A 37 -7.48 -9.66 -0.29
N ILE A 38 -8.42 -9.05 0.43
CA ILE A 38 -9.82 -8.94 0.00
C ILE A 38 -9.91 -8.14 -1.30
N PHE A 39 -9.23 -6.99 -1.39
CA PHE A 39 -9.30 -6.12 -2.57
C PHE A 39 -8.72 -6.80 -3.83
N SER A 40 -7.56 -7.44 -3.73
CA SER A 40 -6.95 -8.16 -4.85
C SER A 40 -7.81 -9.34 -5.33
N SER A 41 -8.43 -10.09 -4.41
CA SER A 41 -9.31 -11.22 -4.76
C SER A 41 -10.60 -10.80 -5.48
N ILE A 42 -11.09 -9.58 -5.27
CA ILE A 42 -12.30 -9.03 -5.93
C ILE A 42 -11.95 -8.40 -7.30
N VAL A 43 -10.83 -7.67 -7.38
CA VAL A 43 -10.45 -6.99 -8.62
C VAL A 43 -10.00 -8.00 -9.69
N TYR A 44 -9.32 -9.08 -9.30
CA TYR A 44 -8.84 -10.09 -10.24
C TYR A 44 -9.94 -10.70 -11.14
N PRO A 45 -11.10 -11.17 -10.61
CA PRO A 45 -12.21 -11.66 -11.44
C PRO A 45 -12.93 -10.55 -12.20
N MET A 46 -12.93 -9.29 -11.73
CA MET A 46 -13.55 -8.18 -12.44
C MET A 46 -12.85 -7.84 -13.76
N VAL A 47 -11.53 -8.06 -13.84
CA VAL A 47 -10.78 -7.81 -15.07
C VAL A 47 -10.94 -8.96 -16.08
N GLY A 48 -11.48 -10.11 -15.66
CA GLY A 48 -11.75 -11.24 -16.56
C GLY A 48 -10.50 -12.01 -17.00
N PHE A 49 -9.41 -11.97 -16.21
CA PHE A 49 -8.17 -12.69 -16.50
C PHE A 49 -8.28 -14.20 -16.28
N GLN A 50 -7.47 -14.98 -17.01
CA GLN A 50 -7.30 -16.41 -16.75
C GLN A 50 -6.57 -16.66 -15.43
N LEU A 51 -7.05 -17.64 -14.66
CA LEU A 51 -6.57 -18.04 -13.32
C LEU A 51 -5.22 -18.78 -13.36
N THR A 52 -4.17 -18.13 -13.87
CA THR A 52 -2.81 -18.69 -13.85
C THR A 52 -2.06 -18.20 -12.60
N ILE A 53 -1.52 -19.12 -11.81
CA ILE A 53 -0.85 -18.86 -10.51
C ILE A 53 0.28 -17.84 -10.66
N THR A 54 1.07 -17.92 -11.74
CA THR A 54 2.18 -17.00 -12.00
C THR A 54 1.71 -15.56 -12.16
N LYS A 55 0.60 -15.33 -12.86
CA LYS A 55 0.04 -13.99 -13.10
C LYS A 55 -0.65 -13.45 -11.84
N PHE A 56 -1.34 -14.32 -11.12
CA PHE A 56 -1.96 -14.00 -9.84
C PHE A 56 -0.91 -13.57 -8.79
N PHE A 57 0.22 -14.28 -8.69
CA PHE A 57 1.29 -13.93 -7.75
C PHE A 57 1.88 -12.54 -8.02
N TRP A 58 2.17 -12.22 -9.29
CA TRP A 58 2.64 -10.89 -9.68
C TRP A 58 1.61 -9.79 -9.40
N PHE A 59 0.32 -10.07 -9.62
CA PHE A 59 -0.77 -9.15 -9.34
C PHE A 59 -0.95 -8.86 -7.84
N VAL A 60 -0.93 -9.90 -7.00
CA VAL A 60 -1.05 -9.75 -5.54
C VAL A 60 0.16 -9.00 -4.96
N LEU A 61 1.38 -9.30 -5.42
CA LEU A 61 2.60 -8.63 -4.98
C LEU A 61 2.55 -7.12 -5.31
N TYR A 62 2.09 -6.77 -6.51
CA TYR A 62 1.87 -5.37 -6.90
C TYR A 62 0.87 -4.66 -5.97
N MET A 63 -0.29 -5.27 -5.72
CA MET A 63 -1.32 -4.65 -4.88
C MET A 63 -0.85 -4.44 -3.44
N ILE A 64 0.00 -5.32 -2.91
CA ILE A 64 0.61 -5.18 -1.57
C ILE A 64 1.62 -4.03 -1.52
N LEU A 65 2.46 -3.89 -2.55
CA LEU A 65 3.44 -2.80 -2.64
C LEU A 65 2.75 -1.43 -2.66
N SER A 66 1.77 -1.22 -3.55
CA SER A 66 1.08 0.07 -3.65
C SER A 66 0.37 0.45 -2.35
N PHE A 67 -0.32 -0.49 -1.68
CA PHE A 67 -1.01 -0.22 -0.42
C PHE A 67 -0.06 0.15 0.73
N THR A 68 1.10 -0.51 0.78
CA THR A 68 2.12 -0.23 1.80
C THR A 68 2.73 1.16 1.60
N ASP A 69 2.98 1.55 0.36
CA ASP A 69 3.45 2.89 0.00
C ASP A 69 2.48 3.98 0.47
N TYR A 70 1.17 3.85 0.22
CA TYR A 70 0.17 4.83 0.68
C TYR A 70 0.22 5.05 2.19
N THR A 71 0.42 3.99 2.98
CA THR A 71 0.44 4.10 4.44
C THR A 71 1.74 4.71 4.96
N LEU A 72 2.89 4.35 4.38
CA LEU A 72 4.17 4.93 4.77
C LEU A 72 4.23 6.42 4.42
N TYR A 73 3.73 6.82 3.24
CA TYR A 73 3.61 8.23 2.87
C TYR A 73 2.62 8.98 3.76
N GLY A 74 1.51 8.37 4.18
CA GLY A 74 0.55 9.00 5.11
C GLY A 74 1.18 9.40 6.45
N MET A 75 2.16 8.64 6.93
CA MET A 75 2.90 8.93 8.18
C MET A 75 4.05 9.93 7.95
N MET A 76 4.74 9.87 6.80
CA MET A 76 5.86 10.76 6.48
C MET A 76 5.40 12.18 6.09
N ALA A 77 4.25 12.29 5.42
CA ALA A 77 3.60 13.55 5.05
C ALA A 77 3.37 14.47 6.26
N VAL A 78 2.97 13.88 7.39
CA VAL A 78 2.69 14.59 8.64
C VAL A 78 3.97 15.04 9.36
N ALA A 79 5.10 14.36 9.11
CA ALA A 79 6.36 14.60 9.81
C ALA A 79 7.32 15.54 9.07
N LEU A 80 7.33 15.51 7.73
CA LEU A 80 8.36 16.17 6.93
C LEU A 80 8.04 17.61 6.55
N THR A 81 6.77 18.01 6.51
CA THR A 81 6.41 19.30 5.92
C THR A 81 5.36 20.06 6.76
N PRO A 82 5.64 21.29 7.22
CA PRO A 82 4.61 22.15 7.82
C PRO A 82 3.63 22.72 6.79
N ASN A 83 3.91 22.55 5.49
CA ASN A 83 3.05 22.95 4.38
C ASN A 83 2.58 21.71 3.59
N ILE A 84 1.30 21.41 3.75
CA ILE A 84 0.62 20.20 3.26
C ILE A 84 0.54 20.19 1.71
N GLU A 85 0.60 21.35 1.08
CA GLU A 85 0.34 21.52 -0.35
C GLU A 85 1.48 20.96 -1.23
N ILE A 86 2.73 21.12 -0.80
CA ILE A 86 3.91 20.70 -1.57
C ILE A 86 4.16 19.20 -1.42
N ASP A 87 3.96 18.68 -0.20
CA ASP A 87 4.08 17.26 0.12
C ASP A 87 3.07 16.42 -0.67
N ALA A 88 1.79 16.83 -0.63
CA ALA A 88 0.74 16.19 -1.40
C ALA A 88 1.07 16.21 -2.90
N GLY A 89 1.48 17.36 -3.45
CA GLY A 89 1.83 17.49 -4.87
C GLY A 89 2.97 16.56 -5.31
N LEU A 90 4.03 16.44 -4.51
CA LEU A 90 5.17 15.57 -4.82
C LEU A 90 4.80 14.08 -4.72
N SER A 91 4.08 13.69 -3.67
CA SER A 91 3.60 12.32 -3.49
C SER A 91 2.67 11.91 -4.64
N PHE A 92 1.72 12.77 -5.04
CA PHE A 92 0.84 12.47 -6.16
C PHE A 92 1.61 12.27 -7.48
N LEU A 93 2.63 13.09 -7.75
CA LEU A 93 3.44 12.94 -8.96
C LEU A 93 4.27 11.65 -8.95
N ILE A 94 4.86 11.29 -7.81
CA ILE A 94 5.64 10.05 -7.63
C ILE A 94 4.72 8.84 -7.76
N PHE A 95 3.54 8.85 -7.15
CA PHE A 95 2.57 7.76 -7.28
C PHE A 95 2.08 7.63 -8.71
N MET A 96 1.71 8.73 -9.35
CA MET A 96 1.26 8.72 -10.75
C MET A 96 2.33 8.11 -11.66
N ILE A 97 3.61 8.40 -11.44
CA ILE A 97 4.70 7.88 -12.28
C ILE A 97 5.02 6.42 -11.97
N MET A 98 4.99 5.99 -10.71
CA MET A 98 5.19 4.59 -10.31
C MET A 98 4.07 3.70 -10.84
N GLU A 99 2.82 4.12 -10.69
CA GLU A 99 1.65 3.41 -11.20
C GLU A 99 1.63 3.36 -12.73
N CYS A 100 2.04 4.44 -13.41
CA CYS A 100 2.17 4.47 -14.87
C CYS A 100 3.31 3.56 -15.38
N LEU A 101 4.47 3.55 -14.70
CA LEU A 101 5.59 2.66 -15.04
C LEU A 101 5.22 1.19 -14.86
N LEU A 102 4.44 0.89 -13.82
CA LEU A 102 3.99 -0.45 -13.50
C LEU A 102 2.89 -0.91 -14.46
N TRP A 103 1.99 -0.02 -14.85
CA TRP A 103 1.03 -0.26 -15.93
C TRP A 103 1.73 -0.50 -17.28
N LEU A 104 2.78 0.26 -17.60
CA LEU A 104 3.63 0.00 -18.78
C LEU A 104 4.35 -1.35 -18.70
N HIS A 105 4.82 -1.76 -17.53
CA HIS A 105 5.43 -3.07 -17.33
C HIS A 105 4.43 -4.22 -17.49
N CYS A 106 3.20 -4.05 -16.98
CA CYS A 106 2.11 -5.00 -17.18
C CYS A 106 1.72 -5.09 -18.67
N ARG A 107 1.50 -3.93 -19.32
CA ARG A 107 1.25 -3.85 -20.77
C ARG A 107 2.33 -4.55 -21.58
N LYS A 108 3.60 -4.36 -21.22
CA LYS A 108 4.72 -5.00 -21.92
C LYS A 108 4.76 -6.51 -21.71
N LYS A 109 4.26 -7.03 -20.58
CA LYS A 109 4.10 -8.46 -20.33
C LYS A 109 2.90 -9.07 -21.06
N ASP A 110 1.87 -8.29 -21.32
CA ASP A 110 0.74 -8.67 -22.17
C ASP A 110 1.16 -8.68 -23.66
N ASP A 111 1.88 -7.63 -24.11
CA ASP A 111 2.44 -7.50 -25.46
C ASP A 111 3.52 -8.56 -25.78
N ALA A 112 4.20 -9.09 -24.75
CA ALA A 112 5.20 -10.16 -24.89
C ALA A 112 4.60 -11.57 -24.99
N GLY A 113 3.26 -11.72 -25.02
CA GLY A 113 2.59 -13.00 -25.26
C GLY A 113 2.73 -14.05 -24.16
N LEU A 114 3.31 -13.71 -22.99
CA LEU A 114 3.49 -14.63 -21.87
C LEU A 114 2.20 -14.87 -21.05
N VAL A 115 1.04 -14.36 -21.49
CA VAL A 115 -0.30 -14.68 -20.91
C VAL A 115 -1.06 -15.67 -21.82
N GLU A 116 -0.84 -15.62 -23.13
CA GLU A 116 -1.61 -16.40 -24.11
C GLU A 116 -1.13 -17.86 -24.26
N VAL A 117 0.11 -18.17 -23.84
CA VAL A 117 0.69 -19.52 -23.99
C VAL A 117 0.24 -20.54 -22.93
N ASP A 118 -0.53 -20.17 -21.92
CA ASP A 118 -1.13 -21.09 -20.92
C ASP A 118 -2.55 -21.55 -21.30
N VAL A 119 -3.12 -21.12 -22.44
CA VAL A 119 -4.47 -21.55 -22.88
C VAL A 119 -4.43 -22.92 -23.59
N LEU A 120 -3.25 -23.46 -23.88
CA LEU A 120 -3.07 -24.70 -24.66
C LEU A 120 -2.14 -25.73 -24.01
N GLY A 121 -1.95 -25.65 -22.69
CA GLY A 121 -1.23 -26.64 -21.88
C GLY A 121 -2.14 -27.29 -20.84
#